data_AF-A0A1F6R8N1-F1
#
_entry.id   AF-A0A1F6R8N1-F1
#
_cell.length_a   1.000
_cell.length_b   1.000
_cell.length_c   1.000
_cell.angle_alpha   90.00
_cell.angle_beta   90.00
_cell.angle_gamma   90.00
#
_symmetry.space_group_name_H-M   'P 1'
#
loop_
_entity.id
_entity.type
_entity.pdbx_description
1 polymer ?
#
loop_
_entity_poly.entity_id
_entity_poly.type
_entity_poly.pdbx_seq_one_letter_code
_entity_poly.pdbx_strand_id
1 'polypeptide(L)'
;MSTKIKTAEELFGSTKRINATGGHKVNSLDLAKPLEWEQGFMRLFCEGCGNLVEINQRFAEVIFHSLDRKMPDNPREFYFQSKRCGYCDGQDNTIKLFAIPKVNA
;
A
#
# COMPACT_ATOMS: atom_id res chain seq x y z
N MET A 1 19.43 -4.37 -39.18
CA MET A 1 19.59 -5.23 -37.99
C MET A 1 18.64 -4.72 -36.92
N SER A 2 17.58 -5.47 -36.59
CA SER A 2 16.56 -5.06 -35.61
C SER A 2 16.98 -5.47 -34.21
N THR A 3 17.24 -4.49 -33.35
CA THR A 3 17.48 -4.69 -31.92
C THR A 3 16.15 -5.03 -31.26
N LYS A 4 15.84 -6.33 -31.13
CA LYS A 4 14.72 -6.80 -30.33
C LYS A 4 15.07 -6.56 -28.86
N ILE A 5 14.54 -5.49 -28.26
CA ILE A 5 14.57 -5.29 -26.81
C ILE A 5 13.81 -6.47 -26.19
N LYS A 6 14.52 -7.37 -25.51
CA LYS A 6 13.94 -8.57 -24.92
C LYS A 6 13.77 -8.31 -23.44
N THR A 7 12.56 -7.88 -23.08
CA THR A 7 12.01 -7.78 -21.71
C THR A 7 12.36 -6.50 -20.92
N ALA A 8 11.42 -6.10 -20.07
CA ALA A 8 11.56 -4.96 -19.15
C ALA A 8 12.71 -5.13 -18.14
N GLU A 9 13.21 -6.35 -17.94
CA GLU A 9 14.35 -6.66 -17.07
C GLU A 9 15.68 -6.13 -17.62
N GLU A 10 15.85 -6.10 -18.96
CA GLU A 10 17.03 -5.50 -19.61
C GLU A 10 17.06 -3.97 -19.51
N LEU A 11 15.89 -3.33 -19.36
CA LEU A 11 15.75 -1.87 -19.29
C LEU A 11 15.89 -1.31 -17.87
N PHE A 12 15.50 -2.07 -16.85
CA PHE A 12 15.40 -1.55 -15.48
C PHE A 12 16.26 -2.30 -14.45
N GLY A 13 16.99 -3.34 -14.86
CA GLY A 13 17.65 -4.27 -13.94
C GLY A 13 16.63 -5.10 -13.17
N SER A 14 17.06 -6.26 -12.64
CA SER A 14 16.17 -7.08 -11.82
C SER A 14 15.70 -6.26 -10.62
N THR A 15 14.41 -5.89 -10.58
CA THR A 15 13.80 -5.38 -9.36
C THR A 15 13.75 -6.54 -8.37
N LYS A 16 14.79 -6.66 -7.53
CA LYS A 16 14.83 -7.67 -6.49
C LYS A 16 13.63 -7.42 -5.57
N ARG A 17 12.62 -8.28 -5.74
CA ARG A 17 11.49 -8.43 -4.82
C ARG A 17 12.02 -8.49 -3.39
N ILE A 18 11.52 -7.61 -2.53
CA ILE A 18 11.93 -7.52 -1.12
C ILE A 18 11.34 -8.73 -0.39
N ASN A 19 12.16 -9.59 0.21
CA ASN A 19 11.63 -10.75 0.94
C ASN A 19 10.73 -10.29 2.11
N ALA A 20 9.48 -10.73 2.15
CA ALA A 20 8.56 -10.37 3.22
C ALA A 20 8.85 -11.20 4.48
N THR A 21 9.45 -10.54 5.48
CA THR A 21 9.78 -11.16 6.77
C THR A 21 8.55 -11.33 7.67
N GLY A 22 7.49 -10.55 7.44
CA GLY A 22 6.27 -10.58 8.23
C GLY A 22 6.45 -10.02 9.64
N GLY A 23 5.34 -9.87 10.36
CA GLY A 23 5.35 -9.44 11.77
C GLY A 23 5.61 -7.94 11.99
N HIS A 24 5.67 -7.14 10.93
CA HIS A 24 5.78 -5.69 11.08
C HIS A 24 4.48 -5.11 11.62
N LYS A 25 4.61 -4.12 12.50
CA LYS A 25 3.49 -3.39 13.08
C LYS A 25 3.51 -1.97 12.56
N VAL A 26 2.34 -1.47 12.19
CA VAL A 26 2.19 -0.07 11.80
C VAL A 26 2.42 0.84 13.00
N ASN A 27 3.20 1.90 12.80
CA ASN A 27 3.37 2.93 13.81
C ASN A 27 2.19 3.91 13.75
N SER A 28 1.41 3.98 14.84
CA SER A 28 0.24 4.86 14.92
C SER A 28 0.59 6.34 14.79
N LEU A 29 1.80 6.75 15.18
CA LEU A 29 2.27 8.12 14.98
C LEU A 29 2.44 8.46 13.50
N ASP A 30 2.91 7.51 12.68
CA ASP A 30 3.07 7.72 11.24
C ASP A 30 1.72 7.75 10.51
N LEU A 31 0.73 7.03 11.02
CA LEU A 31 -0.65 7.10 10.50
C LEU A 31 -1.29 8.46 10.75
N ALA A 32 -0.99 9.10 11.88
CA ALA A 32 -1.57 10.39 12.26
C ALA A 32 -0.93 11.58 11.52
N LYS A 33 0.20 11.39 10.83
CA LYS A 33 0.82 12.44 10.03
C LYS A 33 -0.11 12.88 8.88
N PRO A 34 -0.05 14.15 8.44
CA PRO A 34 -0.71 14.56 7.21
C PRO A 34 -0.16 13.77 6.01
N LEU A 35 -0.97 13.60 4.97
CA LEU A 35 -0.51 12.99 3.72
C LEU A 35 0.48 13.94 3.05
N GLU A 36 1.65 13.44 2.68
CA GLU A 36 2.74 14.24 2.09
C GLU A 36 2.58 14.36 0.57
N TRP A 37 1.97 13.35 -0.07
CA TRP A 37 1.71 13.37 -1.50
C TRP A 37 0.44 14.17 -1.82
N GLU A 38 0.52 15.08 -2.79
CA GLU A 38 -0.61 15.91 -3.21
C GLU A 38 -1.82 15.08 -3.67
N GLN A 39 -1.59 13.94 -4.33
CA GLN A 39 -2.65 13.01 -4.74
C GLN A 39 -2.94 11.94 -3.68
N GLY A 40 -2.28 12.04 -2.52
CA GLY A 40 -2.49 11.17 -1.38
C GLY A 40 -3.94 11.26 -0.90
N PHE A 41 -4.61 10.13 -0.89
CA PHE A 41 -6.01 10.01 -0.50
C PHE A 41 -6.17 9.16 0.77
N MET A 42 -5.46 8.03 0.82
CA MET A 42 -5.43 7.09 1.95
C MET A 42 -4.05 6.49 2.12
N ARG A 43 -3.84 5.74 3.20
CA ARG A 43 -2.62 4.96 3.43
C ARG A 43 -2.85 3.47 3.27
N LEU A 44 -1.82 2.75 2.85
CA LEU A 44 -1.74 1.30 2.81
C LEU A 44 -0.48 0.85 3.57
N PHE A 45 -0.66 0.02 4.59
CA PHE A 45 0.41 -0.61 5.34
C PHE A 45 0.59 -2.07 4.92
N CYS A 46 1.83 -2.51 4.72
CA CYS A 46 2.18 -3.89 4.47
C CYS A 46 2.85 -4.51 5.70
N GLU A 47 2.22 -5.50 6.34
CA GLU A 47 2.81 -6.26 7.47
C GLU A 47 4.02 -7.09 7.05
N GLY A 48 4.14 -7.40 5.75
CA GLY A 48 5.19 -8.24 5.18
C GLY A 48 6.54 -7.55 5.11
N CYS A 49 6.57 -6.32 4.60
CA CYS A 49 7.79 -5.52 4.46
C CYS A 49 7.85 -4.28 5.37
N GLY A 50 6.79 -3.98 6.11
CA GLY A 50 6.73 -2.84 7.03
C GLY A 50 6.51 -1.49 6.35
N ASN A 51 6.29 -1.44 5.04
CA ASN A 51 6.10 -0.18 4.33
C ASN A 51 4.69 0.39 4.54
N LEU A 52 4.64 1.69 4.84
CA LEU A 52 3.45 2.51 4.82
C LEU A 52 3.52 3.41 3.59
N VAL A 53 2.56 3.28 2.68
CA VAL A 53 2.53 4.04 1.43
C VAL A 53 1.24 4.82 1.30
N GLU A 54 1.32 5.97 0.66
CA GLU A 54 0.15 6.77 0.30
C GLU A 54 -0.41 6.28 -1.03
N ILE A 55 -1.73 6.20 -1.10
CA ILE A 55 -2.46 5.76 -2.28
C ILE A 55 -3.42 6.84 -2.72
N ASN A 56 -3.63 6.95 -4.02
CA ASN A 56 -4.59 7.89 -4.59
C ASN A 56 -6.02 7.33 -4.54
N GLN A 57 -6.98 8.20 -4.85
CA GLN A 57 -8.40 7.87 -4.82
C GLN A 57 -8.74 6.70 -5.75
N ARG A 58 -8.21 6.70 -6.98
CA ARG A 58 -8.48 5.63 -7.96
C ARG A 58 -8.06 4.26 -7.44
N PHE A 59 -6.90 4.16 -6.78
CA PHE A 59 -6.45 2.90 -6.22
C PHE A 59 -7.27 2.49 -4.98
N ALA A 60 -7.65 3.45 -4.14
CA ALA A 60 -8.54 3.19 -3.01
C ALA A 60 -9.92 2.67 -3.48
N GLU A 61 -10.50 3.25 -4.52
CA GLU A 61 -11.77 2.81 -5.12
C GLU A 61 -11.71 1.37 -5.63
N VAL A 62 -10.62 1.00 -6.30
CA VAL A 62 -10.39 -0.40 -6.75
C VAL A 62 -10.39 -1.34 -5.54
N ILE A 63 -9.70 -0.98 -4.46
CA ILE A 63 -9.66 -1.79 -3.24
C ILE A 63 -11.06 -1.90 -2.62
N PHE A 64 -11.79 -0.79 -2.47
CA PHE A 64 -13.14 -0.78 -1.90
C PHE A 64 -14.11 -1.65 -2.70
N HIS A 65 -14.06 -1.56 -4.02
CA HIS A 65 -14.84 -2.41 -4.91
C HIS A 65 -14.46 -3.90 -4.75
N SER A 66 -13.17 -4.23 -4.66
CA SER A 66 -12.72 -5.61 -4.42
C SER A 66 -13.11 -6.16 -3.05
N LEU A 67 -13.28 -5.29 -2.05
CA LEU A 67 -13.71 -5.67 -0.70
C LEU A 67 -15.24 -5.71 -0.54
N ASP A 68 -16.01 -5.36 -1.57
CA ASP A 68 -17.47 -5.14 -1.50
C ASP A 68 -17.85 -4.19 -0.35
N ARG A 69 -17.10 -3.08 -0.25
CA ARG A 69 -17.29 -2.06 0.79
C ARG A 69 -17.48 -0.69 0.16
N LYS A 70 -18.30 0.14 0.82
CA LYS A 70 -18.41 1.56 0.49
C LYS A 70 -17.21 2.33 1.03
N MET A 71 -16.77 3.33 0.26
CA MET A 71 -15.78 4.29 0.69
C MET A 71 -16.35 5.13 1.84
N PRO A 72 -15.63 5.31 2.96
CA PRO A 72 -16.08 6.15 4.07
C PRO A 72 -16.08 7.63 3.67
N ASP A 73 -16.90 8.43 4.37
CA ASP A 73 -17.02 9.88 4.11
C ASP A 73 -15.71 10.64 4.41
N ASN A 74 -14.92 10.14 5.37
CA ASN A 74 -13.61 10.68 5.74
C ASN A 74 -12.48 9.64 5.54
N PRO A 75 -12.06 9.36 4.29
CA PRO A 75 -11.04 8.34 3.98
C PRO A 75 -9.71 8.54 4.70
N ARG A 76 -9.36 9.80 4.99
CA ARG A 76 -8.13 10.18 5.71
C ARG A 76 -8.07 9.69 7.16
N GLU A 77 -9.20 9.31 7.74
CA GLU A 77 -9.27 8.72 9.09
C GLU A 77 -9.09 7.19 9.08
N PHE A 78 -8.86 6.60 7.91
CA PHE A 78 -8.71 5.16 7.74
C PHE A 78 -7.41 4.83 7.01
N TYR A 79 -6.97 3.59 7.18
CA TYR A 79 -5.88 3.02 6.41
C TYR A 79 -6.18 1.58 6.04
N PHE A 80 -5.62 1.16 4.92
CA PHE A 80 -5.61 -0.23 4.50
C PHE A 80 -4.42 -0.96 5.11
N GLN A 81 -4.59 -2.24 5.42
CA GLN A 81 -3.53 -3.10 5.92
C GLN A 81 -3.58 -4.41 5.15
N SER A 82 -2.44 -4.80 4.57
CA SER A 82 -2.27 -6.08 3.90
C SER A 82 -1.18 -6.91 4.56
N LYS A 83 -1.30 -8.23 4.51
CA LYS A 83 -0.27 -9.14 5.01
C LYS A 83 0.99 -9.11 4.14
N ARG A 84 0.81 -9.03 2.82
CA ARG A 84 1.88 -8.86 1.83
C ARG A 84 1.42 -7.89 0.75
N CYS A 85 2.36 -7.22 0.09
CA CYS A 85 2.08 -6.31 -1.02
C CYS A 85 2.77 -6.81 -2.29
N GLY A 86 2.35 -6.30 -3.45
CA GLY A 86 2.95 -6.67 -4.74
C GLY A 86 4.42 -6.28 -4.90
N TYR A 87 4.96 -5.44 -4.01
CA TYR A 87 6.35 -4.99 -4.03
C TYR A 87 7.31 -5.89 -3.26
N CYS A 88 6.85 -6.63 -2.25
CA CYS A 88 7.72 -7.50 -1.46
C CYS A 88 7.93 -8.83 -2.19
N ASP A 89 6.98 -9.74 -2.12
CA ASP A 89 7.07 -11.08 -2.73
C ASP A 89 5.70 -11.79 -2.75
N GLY A 90 4.63 -11.09 -2.37
CA GLY A 90 3.33 -11.71 -2.10
C GLY A 90 2.26 -11.28 -3.10
N GLN A 91 1.50 -12.26 -3.57
CA GLN A 91 0.12 -12.06 -4.00
C GLN A 91 -0.78 -12.38 -2.81
N ASP A 92 -0.82 -11.49 -1.81
CA ASP A 92 -1.80 -11.62 -0.74
C ASP A 92 -2.85 -10.52 -0.89
N ASN A 93 -4.03 -10.93 -1.36
CA ASN A 93 -5.16 -10.04 -1.60
C ASN A 93 -5.97 -9.79 -0.31
N THR A 94 -5.54 -10.28 0.86
CA THR A 94 -6.22 -9.97 2.13
C THR A 94 -5.88 -8.56 2.60
N ILE A 95 -6.53 -7.57 1.99
CA ILE A 95 -6.54 -6.19 2.45
C ILE A 95 -7.67 -6.03 3.47
N LYS A 96 -7.38 -5.38 4.59
CA LYS A 96 -8.34 -5.00 5.62
C LYS A 96 -8.35 -3.49 5.78
N LEU A 97 -9.49 -2.95 6.19
CA LEU A 97 -9.66 -1.54 6.49
C LEU A 97 -9.69 -1.34 8.01
N PHE A 98 -8.90 -0.38 8.50
CA PHE A 98 -8.83 -0.02 9.90
C PHE A 98 -8.98 1.50 10.07
N ALA A 99 -9.58 1.92 11.18
CA ALA A 99 -9.57 3.33 11.58
C ALA A 99 -8.20 3.69 12.17
N ILE A 100 -7.74 4.91 11.90
CA ILE A 100 -6.51 5.45 12.48
C ILE A 100 -6.77 5.72 13.97
N PRO A 101 -5.94 5.20 14.89
CA PRO A 101 -6.08 5.49 16.31
C PRO A 101 -5.96 6.99 16.54
N LYS A 102 -6.88 7.57 17.33
CA LYS A 102 -6.72 8.94 17.82
C LYS A 102 -5.52 8.98 18.75
N VAL A 103 -4.42 9.54 18.27
CA VAL A 103 -3.27 9.84 19.13
C VAL A 103 -3.68 11.06 19.95
N ASN A 104 -4.01 10.85 21.23
CA ASN A 104 -4.19 11.98 22.16
C ASN A 104 -2.83 12.66 22.29
N ALA A 105 -2.71 13.84 21.67
CA ALA A 105 -1.56 14.72 21.85
C ALA A 105 -1.54 15.31 23.26
#